data_AF-A0A7K1U1T9-F1
#
_entry.id   AF-A0A7K1U1T9-F1
#
_cell.length_a   1.000
_cell.length_b   1.000
_cell.length_c   1.000
_cell.angle_alpha   90.00
_cell.angle_beta   90.00
_cell.angle_gamma   90.00
#
_symmetry.space_group_name_H-M   'P 1'
#
loop_
_entity.id
_entity.type
_entity.pdbx_description
1 polymer ?
#
loop_
_entity_poly.entity_id
_entity_poly.type
_entity_poly.pdbx_seq_one_letter_code
_entity_poly.pdbx_strand_id
1 'polypeptide(L)'
;MLLFYAFDKTSKANYLIPSDKCADLLHKIFGSSPDGIEKALDLIFKKDKRDKLEHRHLAEVGKSFEKAYTILEAMQFSEGILQLKHLEQQFNKQQS
;
A
#
# COMPACT_ATOMS: atom_id res chain seq x y z
N MET A 1 2.76 -5.34 0.42
CA MET A 1 2.26 -4.37 -0.57
C MET A 1 2.86 -2.98 -0.40
N LEU A 2 2.76 -2.35 0.78
CA LEU A 2 3.28 -0.99 1.02
C LEU A 2 4.77 -0.81 0.69
N LEU A 3 5.63 -1.78 1.04
CA LEU A 3 7.04 -1.76 0.64
C LEU A 3 7.22 -1.71 -0.87
N PHE A 4 6.50 -2.57 -1.60
CA PHE A 4 6.56 -2.58 -3.06
C PHE A 4 6.02 -1.29 -3.66
N TYR A 5 4.98 -0.69 -3.06
CA TYR A 5 4.51 0.64 -3.45
C TYR A 5 5.60 1.71 -3.30
N ALA A 6 6.32 1.71 -2.18
CA ALA A 6 7.43 2.65 -1.98
C ALA A 6 8.50 2.47 -3.06
N PHE A 7 8.91 1.24 -3.38
CA PHE A 7 9.87 0.96 -4.46
C PHE A 7 9.34 1.33 -5.85
N ASP A 8 8.09 1.00 -6.17
CA ASP A 8 7.45 1.32 -7.46
C ASP A 8 7.45 2.82 -7.74
N LYS A 9 7.07 3.63 -6.73
CA LYS A 9 6.97 5.08 -6.86
C LYS A 9 8.31 5.78 -6.87
N THR A 10 9.25 5.35 -6.02
CA THR A 10 10.60 5.91 -5.98
C THR A 10 11.41 5.58 -7.24
N SER A 11 11.30 4.36 -7.75
CA SER A 11 11.97 3.93 -9.00
C SER A 11 11.32 4.51 -10.27
N LYS A 12 10.13 5.13 -10.14
CA LYS A 12 9.31 5.60 -11.27
C LYS A 12 8.87 4.49 -12.23
N ALA A 13 8.92 3.23 -11.81
CA ALA A 13 8.42 2.09 -12.58
C ALA A 13 6.91 2.24 -12.86
N ASN A 14 6.15 2.79 -11.91
CA ASN A 14 4.70 3.03 -12.03
C ASN A 14 3.91 1.79 -12.51
N TYR A 15 4.37 0.61 -12.13
CA TYR A 15 3.79 -0.67 -12.49
C TYR A 15 2.52 -0.95 -11.69
N LEU A 16 2.46 -0.50 -10.43
CA LEU A 16 1.31 -0.76 -9.58
C LEU A 16 0.04 -0.09 -10.12
N ILE A 17 -0.88 -0.94 -10.58
CA ILE A 17 -2.24 -0.59 -10.99
C ILE A 17 -3.22 -1.66 -10.49
N PRO A 18 -4.48 -1.31 -10.16
CA PRO A 18 -5.49 -2.28 -9.76
C PRO A 18 -6.00 -3.06 -10.98
N SER A 19 -5.34 -4.17 -11.31
CA SER A 19 -5.70 -5.09 -12.40
C SER A 19 -5.28 -6.52 -12.09
N ASP A 20 -5.98 -7.49 -12.66
CA ASP A 20 -5.71 -8.93 -12.50
C ASP A 20 -4.27 -9.27 -12.86
N LYS A 21 -3.76 -8.72 -13.97
CA LYS A 21 -2.39 -8.94 -14.44
C LYS A 21 -1.35 -8.48 -13.42
N CYS A 22 -1.59 -7.34 -12.76
CA CYS A 22 -0.72 -6.84 -11.70
C CYS A 22 -0.80 -7.74 -10.46
N ALA A 23 -2.01 -8.15 -10.07
CA ALA A 23 -2.22 -9.04 -8.94
C ALA A 23 -1.53 -10.40 -9.13
N ASP A 24 -1.65 -11.00 -10.32
CA ASP A 24 -0.98 -12.26 -10.67
C ASP A 24 0.55 -12.17 -10.61
N LEU A 25 1.12 -11.07 -11.11
CA LEU A 25 2.56 -10.88 -11.06
C LEU A 25 3.05 -10.70 -9.62
N LEU A 26 2.34 -9.91 -8.82
CA LEU A 26 2.67 -9.72 -7.42
C LEU A 26 2.46 -11.01 -6.61
N HIS A 27 1.48 -11.85 -6.97
CA HIS A 27 1.30 -13.17 -6.38
C HIS A 27 2.55 -14.04 -6.61
N LYS A 28 3.10 -14.03 -7.83
CA LYS A 28 4.34 -14.77 -8.16
C LYS A 28 5.55 -14.26 -7.38
N ILE A 29 5.62 -12.97 -7.07
CA ILE A 29 6.74 -12.37 -6.32
C ILE A 29 6.62 -12.62 -4.82
N PHE A 30 5.43 -12.42 -4.26
CA PHE A 30 5.22 -12.38 -2.80
C PHE A 30 4.58 -13.64 -2.23
N GLY A 31 4.14 -14.58 -3.07
CA GLY A 31 3.41 -15.79 -2.65
C GLY A 31 2.06 -15.51 -1.99
N SER A 32 1.62 -14.25 -1.93
CA SER A 32 0.36 -13.83 -1.30
C SER A 32 -0.81 -14.08 -2.23
N SER A 33 -2.00 -14.42 -1.72
CA SER A 33 -3.15 -14.72 -2.58
C SER A 33 -3.50 -13.54 -3.51
N PRO A 34 -3.87 -13.81 -4.78
CA PRO A 34 -4.29 -12.77 -5.72
C PRO A 34 -5.40 -11.88 -5.15
N ASP A 35 -6.42 -12.44 -4.51
CA ASP A 35 -7.51 -11.70 -3.85
C ASP A 35 -7.02 -10.71 -2.78
N GLY A 36 -6.01 -11.11 -1.99
CA GLY A 36 -5.44 -10.25 -0.94
C GLY A 36 -4.65 -9.09 -1.55
N ILE A 37 -3.96 -9.36 -2.66
CA ILE A 37 -3.22 -8.34 -3.41
C ILE A 37 -4.19 -7.36 -4.08
N GLU A 38 -5.22 -7.86 -4.75
CA GLU A 38 -6.22 -7.03 -5.42
C GLU A 38 -6.89 -6.10 -4.42
N LYS A 39 -7.32 -6.61 -3.26
CA LYS A 39 -7.87 -5.78 -2.16
C LYS A 39 -6.88 -4.70 -1.72
N ALA A 40 -5.60 -5.03 -1.59
CA ALA A 40 -4.59 -4.05 -1.21
C ALA A 40 -4.40 -2.98 -2.30
N LEU A 41 -4.39 -3.36 -3.58
CA LEU A 41 -4.30 -2.42 -4.70
C LEU A 41 -5.54 -1.53 -4.77
N ASP A 42 -6.73 -2.09 -4.58
CA ASP A 42 -7.99 -1.36 -4.49
C ASP A 42 -7.92 -0.30 -3.40
N LEU A 43 -7.46 -0.64 -2.19
CA LEU A 43 -7.30 0.34 -1.12
C LEU A 43 -6.26 1.41 -1.45
N ILE A 44 -5.19 1.09 -2.17
CA ILE A 44 -4.17 2.07 -2.56
C ILE A 44 -4.70 3.05 -3.61
N PHE A 45 -5.44 2.57 -4.62
CA PHE A 45 -5.76 3.36 -5.81
C PHE A 45 -7.21 3.85 -5.89
N LYS A 46 -8.15 3.21 -5.21
CA LYS A 46 -9.59 3.50 -5.31
C LYS A 46 -10.10 4.18 -4.03
N LYS A 47 -10.42 5.48 -4.15
CA LYS A 47 -10.91 6.29 -3.02
C LYS A 47 -12.22 5.72 -2.43
N ASP A 48 -13.16 5.31 -3.29
CA ASP A 48 -14.45 4.75 -2.87
C ASP A 48 -14.31 3.46 -2.05
N LYS A 49 -13.25 2.68 -2.30
CA LYS A 49 -12.93 1.49 -1.51
C LYS A 49 -12.42 1.85 -0.13
N ARG A 50 -11.59 2.90 -0.03
CA ARG A 50 -11.14 3.42 1.25
C ARG A 50 -12.29 4.04 2.05
N ASP A 51 -13.14 4.83 1.41
CA ASP A 51 -14.26 5.55 2.07
C ASP A 51 -15.26 4.58 2.74
N LYS A 52 -15.28 3.31 2.32
CA LYS A 52 -16.13 2.23 2.88
C LYS A 52 -15.43 1.38 3.94
N LEU A 53 -14.21 1.75 4.35
CA LEU A 53 -13.48 0.99 5.37
C LEU A 53 -14.09 1.22 6.76
N GLU A 54 -14.51 0.13 7.38
CA GLU A 54 -14.86 0.11 8.80
C GLU A 54 -13.68 0.50 9.68
N HIS A 55 -13.98 1.09 10.85
CA HIS A 55 -12.98 1.60 11.80
C HIS A 55 -11.93 0.56 12.20
N ARG A 56 -12.35 -0.71 12.38
CA ARG A 56 -11.43 -1.82 12.69
C ARG A 56 -10.41 -2.05 11.57
N HIS A 57 -10.82 -1.97 10.31
CA HIS A 57 -9.93 -2.17 9.17
C HIS A 57 -8.98 -0.99 9.01
N LEU A 58 -9.40 0.24 9.31
CA LEU A 58 -8.48 1.39 9.34
C LEU A 58 -7.35 1.21 10.36
N ALA A 59 -7.64 0.64 11.54
CA ALA A 59 -6.60 0.32 12.52
C ALA A 59 -5.61 -0.76 12.02
N GLU A 60 -6.09 -1.77 11.28
CA GLU A 60 -5.23 -2.79 10.66
C GLU A 60 -4.36 -2.21 9.53
N VAL A 61 -4.90 -1.25 8.77
CA VAL A 61 -4.14 -0.48 7.78
C VAL A 61 -3.04 0.34 8.48
N GLY A 62 -3.36 1.05 9.55
CA GLY A 62 -2.37 1.81 10.34
C GLY A 62 -1.21 0.93 10.83
N LYS A 63 -1.52 -0.24 11.42
CA LYS A 63 -0.50 -1.23 11.81
C LYS A 63 0.36 -1.71 10.63
N SER A 64 -0.21 -1.75 9.43
CA SER A 64 0.52 -2.12 8.22
C SER A 64 1.49 -1.02 7.77
N PHE A 65 1.09 0.25 7.90
CA PHE A 65 1.98 1.41 7.68
C PHE A 65 3.13 1.43 8.69
N GLU A 66 2.84 1.28 9.99
CA GLU A 66 3.86 1.21 11.05
C GLU A 66 4.93 0.15 10.74
N LYS A 67 4.52 -1.07 10.40
CA LYS A 67 5.43 -2.15 10.01
C LYS A 67 6.28 -1.77 8.80
N ALA A 68 5.68 -1.13 7.80
CA ALA A 68 6.41 -0.71 6.60
C ALA A 68 7.42 0.40 6.92
N TYR A 69 7.07 1.37 7.79
CA TYR A 69 7.99 2.41 8.25
C TYR A 69 9.19 1.81 8.97
N THR A 70 8.98 0.90 9.94
CA THR A 70 10.09 0.26 10.66
C THR A 70 11.09 -0.39 9.71
N ILE A 71 10.61 -1.07 8.66
CA ILE A 71 11.48 -1.71 7.67
C ILE A 71 12.22 -0.65 6.84
N LEU A 72 11.53 0.37 6.33
CA LEU A 72 12.16 1.41 5.52
C LEU A 72 13.16 2.26 6.31
N GLU A 73 12.91 2.51 7.59
CA GLU A 73 13.84 3.18 8.50
C GLU A 73 15.08 2.33 8.74
N ALA A 74 14.94 1.03 8.98
CA ALA A 74 16.06 0.11 9.09
C ALA A 74 16.90 0.04 7.80
N MET A 75 16.25 0.17 6.65
CA MET A 75 16.93 0.27 5.34
C MET A 75 17.53 1.65 5.07
N GLN A 76 17.29 2.64 5.93
CA GLN A 76 17.63 4.05 5.71
C GLN A 76 17.03 4.63 4.41
N PHE A 77 15.87 4.11 3.97
CA PHE A 77 15.28 4.46 2.68
C PHE A 77 14.30 5.63 2.78
N SER A 78 14.86 6.84 2.90
CA SER A 78 14.12 8.08 3.15
C SER A 78 13.06 8.42 2.10
N GLU A 79 13.35 8.19 0.81
CA GLU A 79 12.44 8.47 -0.29
C GLU A 79 11.21 7.55 -0.24
N GLY A 80 11.42 6.29 0.15
CA GLY A 80 10.33 5.34 0.36
C GLY A 80 9.42 5.77 1.50
N ILE A 81 9.98 6.27 2.61
CA ILE A 81 9.23 6.80 3.75
C ILE A 81 8.35 7.98 3.31
N LEU A 82 8.89 8.89 2.48
CA LEU A 82 8.11 10.01 1.93
C LEU A 82 6.93 9.55 1.09
N GLN A 83 7.11 8.52 0.25
CA GLN A 83 6.01 7.96 -0.54
C GLN A 83 4.93 7.33 0.37
N LEU A 84 5.32 6.63 1.43
CA LEU A 84 4.36 6.05 2.37
C LEU A 84 3.59 7.11 3.15
N LYS A 85 4.25 8.19 3.60
CA LYS A 85 3.57 9.32 4.27
C LYS A 85 2.52 9.96 3.37
N HIS A 86 2.85 10.15 2.09
CA HIS A 86 1.88 10.68 1.14
C HIS A 86 0.67 9.76 0.96
N LEU A 87 0.91 8.45 0.88
CA LEU A 87 -0.16 7.46 0.76
C LEU A 87 -1.03 7.42 2.03
N GLU A 88 -0.42 7.38 3.22
CA GLU A 88 -1.10 7.32 4.51
C GLU A 88 -2.04 8.52 4.72
N GLN A 89 -1.64 9.71 4.29
CA GLN A 89 -2.51 10.90 4.31
C GLN A 89 -3.82 10.69 3.55
N GLN A 90 -3.86 9.83 2.52
CA GLN A 90 -5.08 9.53 1.78
C GLN A 90 -6.06 8.65 2.58
N PHE A 91 -5.58 7.93 3.58
CA PHE A 91 -6.40 7.15 4.52
C PHE A 91 -6.87 8.03 5.70
N ASN A 92 -6.03 8.97 6.16
CA ASN A 92 -6.36 9.82 7.31
C ASN A 92 -7.35 10.95 6.99
N LYS A 93 -7.45 11.39 5.72
CA LYS A 93 -8.47 12.35 5.25
C LYS A 93 -9.92 11.86 5.38
N GLN A 94 -10.14 10.62 5.81
CA GLN A 94 -11.46 10.01 6.02
C GLN A 94 -11.92 10.05 7.48
N GLN A 95 -11.06 10.54 8.40
CA GLN A 95 -11.38 10.68 9.82
C GLN A 95 -11.80 12.12 10.20
N SER A 96 -11.87 13.03 9.23
CA SER A 96 -12.18 14.46 9.39
C SER A 96 -13.50 14.85 8.75
#